data_AF-A0A833D6V5-F1
#
_entry.id   AF-A0A833D6V5-F1
#
_cell.length_a   1.000
_cell.length_b   1.000
_cell.length_c   1.000
_cell.angle_alpha   90.00
_cell.angle_beta   90.00
_cell.angle_gamma   90.00
#
_symmetry.space_group_name_H-M   'P 1'
#
loop_
_entity.id
_entity.type
_entity.pdbx_description
1 polymer ?
#
loop_
_entity_poly.entity_id
_entity_poly.type
_entity_poly.pdbx_seq_one_letter_code
_entity_poly.pdbx_strand_id
1 'polypeptide(L)' 'MRPHDMNPLQWNEQLGLARQACARVFRNGGTPADALAAFGLKPERGSKTEWPRAVERIALSLQSVMRRAA' A
#
# COMPACT_ATOMS: atom_id res chain seq x y z
N MET A 1 -1.72 -11.21 -1.04
CA MET A 1 -2.83 -11.96 -0.40
C MET A 1 -4.02 -11.03 -0.18
N ARG A 2 -5.26 -11.45 -0.50
CA ARG A 2 -6.48 -10.63 -0.30
C ARG A 2 -7.09 -10.88 1.09
N PRO A 3 -7.51 -9.86 1.85
CA PRO A 3 -8.33 -10.02 3.07
C PRO A 3 -9.63 -10.78 2.80
N HIS A 4 -10.02 -11.69 3.69
CA HIS A 4 -11.25 -12.49 3.53
C HIS A 4 -12.51 -11.62 3.49
N ASP A 5 -12.58 -10.57 4.30
CA ASP A 5 -13.77 -9.71 4.45
C ASP A 5 -13.86 -8.58 3.42
N MET A 6 -13.05 -8.59 2.36
CA MET A 6 -13.01 -7.50 1.38
C MET A 6 -13.47 -7.96 0.00
N ASN A 7 -14.38 -7.19 -0.61
CA ASN A 7 -14.83 -7.43 -1.97
C ASN A 7 -13.61 -7.52 -2.93
N PRO A 8 -13.49 -8.57 -3.76
CA PRO A 8 -12.39 -8.71 -4.70
C PRO A 8 -12.20 -7.52 -5.64
N LEU A 9 -13.28 -6.84 -6.05
CA LEU A 9 -13.19 -5.65 -6.89
C LEU A 9 -12.51 -4.51 -6.13
N GLN A 10 -12.98 -4.23 -4.92
CA GLN A 10 -12.40 -3.20 -4.04
C GLN A 10 -10.92 -3.48 -3.75
N TRP A 11 -10.54 -4.74 -3.58
CA TRP A 11 -9.13 -5.10 -3.40
C TRP A 11 -8.28 -4.78 -4.63
N ASN A 12 -8.77 -5.10 -5.82
CA ASN A 12 -8.05 -4.80 -7.06
C ASN A 12 -7.91 -3.29 -7.29
N GLU A 13 -8.94 -2.51 -6.96
CA GLU A 13 -8.89 -1.04 -7.01
C GLU A 13 -7.83 -0.48 -6.04
N GLN A 14 -7.82 -0.94 -4.79
CA GLN A 14 -6.82 -0.53 -3.80
C GLN A 14 -5.40 -0.91 -4.20
N LEU A 15 -5.21 -2.10 -4.76
CA LEU A 15 -3.92 -2.52 -5.32
C LEU A 15 -3.51 -1.61 -6.48
N GLY A 16 -4.44 -1.22 -7.35
CA GLY A 16 -4.18 -0.29 -8.45
C GLY A 16 -3.66 1.06 -7.93
N LEU A 17 -4.35 1.64 -6.95
CA LEU A 17 -3.95 2.90 -6.32
C LEU A 17 -2.59 2.79 -5.62
N ALA A 18 -2.38 1.73 -4.85
CA ALA A 18 -1.11 1.48 -4.16
C ALA A 18 0.06 1.33 -5.14
N ARG A 19 -0.14 0.61 -6.27
CA ARG A 19 0.87 0.47 -7.33
C ARG A 19 1.21 1.81 -7.96
N GLN A 20 0.21 2.64 -8.27
CA GLN A 20 0.44 3.97 -8.83
C GLN A 20 1.23 4.86 -7.88
N ALA A 21 0.92 4.83 -6.58
CA ALA A 21 1.65 5.57 -5.56
C ALA A 21 3.10 5.10 -5.43
N CYS A 22 3.33 3.78 -5.32
CA CYS A 22 4.68 3.22 -5.28
C CYS A 22 5.48 3.52 -6.55
N ALA A 23 4.86 3.47 -7.73
CA ALA A 23 5.52 3.80 -9.00
C ALA A 23 5.96 5.27 -9.04
N ARG A 24 5.19 6.19 -8.46
CA ARG A 24 5.59 7.60 -8.35
C ARG A 24 6.82 7.75 -7.46
N VAL A 25 6.84 7.10 -6.30
CA VAL A 25 8.00 7.15 -5.38
C VAL A 25 9.25 6.53 -6.03
N PHE A 26 9.10 5.37 -6.68
CA PHE A 26 10.20 4.71 -7.39
C PHE A 26 10.80 5.59 -8.49
N ARG A 27 9.96 6.22 -9.33
CA ARG A 27 10.43 7.14 -10.39
C ARG A 27 11.16 8.36 -9.85
N ASN A 28 10.82 8.79 -8.64
CA ASN A 28 11.50 9.89 -7.96
C ASN A 28 12.80 9.45 -7.25
N GLY A 29 13.23 8.20 -7.41
CA GLY A 29 14.43 7.66 -6.76
C GLY A 29 14.24 7.25 -5.29
N GLY A 30 12.98 7.19 -4.82
CA GLY A 30 12.66 6.80 -3.45
C GLY A 30 12.68 5.28 -3.22
N THR A 31 12.55 4.90 -1.95
CA THR A 31 12.55 3.51 -1.49
C THR A 31 11.15 3.02 -1.12
N PRO A 32 10.95 1.69 -0.96
CA PRO A 32 9.70 1.16 -0.41
C PRO A 32 9.36 1.70 0.98
N ALA A 33 10.37 2.04 1.79
CA ALA A 33 10.17 2.63 3.11
C ALA A 33 9.63 4.07 3.01
N ASP A 34 10.10 4.85 2.04
CA ASP A 34 9.59 6.21 1.78
C ASP A 34 8.13 6.17 1.32
N ALA A 35 7.80 5.19 0.48
CA ALA A 35 6.42 4.95 0.06
C ALA A 35 5.53 4.62 1.26
N LEU A 36 5.95 3.73 2.17
CA LEU A 36 5.20 3.44 3.39
C LEU A 36 5.03 4.68 4.28
N ALA A 37 6.09 5.47 4.44
CA ALA A 37 6.07 6.68 5.27
C ALA A 37 5.06 7.72 4.75
N ALA A 38 4.91 7.86 3.43
CA ALA A 38 3.92 8.75 2.83
C ALA A 38 2.45 8.39 3.18
N PHE A 39 2.20 7.13 3.55
CA PHE A 39 0.89 6.66 4.02
C PHE A 39 0.83 6.48 5.54
N GLY A 40 1.80 7.03 6.28
CA GLY A 40 1.89 6.91 7.74
C GLY A 40 2.20 5.49 8.25
N LEU A 41 2.70 4.60 7.38
CA LEU A 41 3.04 3.22 7.70
C LEU A 41 4.53 3.11 8.05
N LYS A 42 4.85 2.29 9.06
CA LYS A 42 6.24 1.98 9.41
C LYS A 42 6.73 0.74 8.66
N PRO A 43 7.97 0.69 8.15
CA PRO A 43 8.56 -0.54 7.61
C PRO A 43 8.60 -1.65 8.68
N GLU A 44 8.58 -2.91 8.26
CA GLU A 44 8.71 -4.05 9.18
C GLU A 44 10.12 -4.04 9.81
N ARG A 45 10.22 -4.34 11.11
CA ARG A 45 11.52 -4.39 11.79
C ARG A 45 12.29 -5.62 11.34
N GLY A 46 13.57 -5.43 11.00
CA GLY A 46 14.52 -6.54 10.77
C GLY A 46 14.59 -7.09 9.34
N SER A 47 13.77 -6.60 8.40
CA SER A 47 13.82 -7.01 6.99
C SER A 47 13.81 -5.83 6.04
N LYS A 48 14.52 -5.96 4.92
CA LYS A 48 14.46 -5.00 3.81
C LYS A 48 13.03 -4.99 3.28
N THR A 49 12.37 -3.83 3.30
CA THR A 49 11.03 -3.71 2.72
C THR A 49 11.16 -3.77 1.20
N GLU A 50 10.46 -4.71 0.57
CA GLU A 50 10.40 -4.84 -0.88
C GLU A 50 9.15 -4.16 -1.46
N TRP A 51 9.21 -3.75 -2.73
CA TRP A 51 8.09 -3.08 -3.41
C TRP A 51 6.77 -3.87 -3.36
N PRO A 52 6.72 -5.18 -3.64
CA PRO A 52 5.48 -5.93 -3.56
C PRO A 52 4.85 -5.86 -2.16
N ARG A 53 5.68 -5.95 -1.11
CA ARG A 53 5.24 -5.86 0.29
C ARG A 53 4.73 -4.46 0.63
N ALA A 54 5.38 -3.41 0.14
CA ALA A 54 4.93 -2.03 0.35
C ALA A 54 3.57 -1.77 -0.32
N VAL A 55 3.38 -2.24 -1.55
CA VAL A 55 2.10 -2.14 -2.28
C VAL A 55 0.97 -2.82 -1.50
N GLU A 56 1.17 -4.05 -1.05
CA GLU A 56 0.13 -4.76 -0.29
C GLU A 56 -0.25 -4.01 0.99
N ARG A 57 0.74 -3.50 1.73
CA ARG A 57 0.49 -2.78 2.98
C ARG A 57 -0.21 -1.44 2.78
N ILE A 58 0.12 -0.71 1.72
CA ILE A 58 -0.58 0.52 1.34
C ILE A 58 -2.01 0.20 0.90
N ALA A 59 -2.21 -0.83 0.08
CA ALA A 59 -3.56 -1.23 -0.33
C ALA A 59 -4.45 -1.56 0.88
N LEU A 60 -3.91 -2.27 1.87
CA LEU A 60 -4.60 -2.54 3.14
C LEU A 60 -4.92 -1.28 3.95
N SER A 61 -4.04 -0.27 3.96
CA SER A 61 -4.30 0.96 4.73
C SER A 61 -5.41 1.81 4.11
N LEU A 62 -5.53 1.81 2.78
CA LEU A 62 -6.59 2.50 2.04
C LEU A 62 -7.99 1.98 2.39
N GLN A 63 -8.13 0.70 2.75
CA GLN A 63 -9.40 0.13 3.22
C GLN A 63 -9.97 0.88 4.44
N SER A 64 -9.11 1.34 5.34
CA SER A 64 -9.52 2.05 6.55
C SER A 64 -10.01 3.48 6.29
N VAL A 65 -9.58 4.09 5.18
CA VAL A 65 -9.95 5.47 4.80
C VAL A 65 -11.31 5.46 4.10
N MET A 66 -11.51 4.52 3.18
CA MET A 66 -12.73 4.44 2.38
C MET A 66 -13.96 4.03 3.21
N ARG A 67 -13.79 3.20 4.25
CA ARG A 67 -14.88 2.88 5.20
C ARG A 67 -15.33 4.04 6.08
N ARG A 68 -14.53 5.11 6.22
CA ARG A 68 -14.89 6.29 7.02
C ARG A 68 -15.63 7.37 6.23
N ALA A 69 -15.62 7.27 4.90
CA ALA A 69 -16.23 8.25 4.01
C ALA A 69 -17.61 7.81 3.47
N ALA A 70 -18.12 6.64 3.89
CA ALA A 70 -19.39 6.06 3.48
C ALA A 70 -20.37 6.02 4.66
#